data_AF-A0A382Q9C9-F1
#
_entry.id   AF-A0A382Q9C9-F1
#
_cell.length_a   1.000
_cell.length_b   1.000
_cell.length_c   1.000
_cell.angle_alpha   90.00
_cell.angle_beta   90.00
_cell.angle_gamma   90.00
#
_symmetry.space_group_name_H-M   'P 1'
#
loop_
_entity.id
_entity.type
_entity.pdbx_description
1 polymer ?
#
loop_
_entity_poly.entity_id
_entity_poly.type
_entity_poly.pdbx_seq_one_letter_code
_entity_poly.pdbx_strand_id
1 'polypeptide(L)'
;ITLPMRKLVNSALVTGFSPFGNFDFTVNVRSMAQTMYDSDDDGYASEQIVRKLALVLFGVPLSDTLETKMLDILLDGAEPYDWSINAPIGDAQWNRMKDLLLYMIKLPEIQLS
;
A
#
# COMPACT_ATOMS: atom_id res chain seq x y z
N ILE A 1 19.18 -2.51 -9.71
CA ILE A 1 19.05 -3.97 -9.53
C ILE A 1 18.04 -4.21 -8.41
N THR A 2 16.77 -4.45 -8.76
CA THR A 2 15.64 -4.72 -7.83
C THR A 2 14.71 -5.83 -8.35
N LEU A 3 15.04 -6.40 -9.52
CA LEU A 3 14.32 -7.44 -10.25
C LEU A 3 13.89 -8.70 -9.46
N PRO A 4 14.62 -9.20 -8.44
CA PRO A 4 14.29 -10.48 -7.80
C PRO A 4 13.00 -10.44 -6.98
N MET A 5 12.75 -9.33 -6.27
CA MET A 5 11.66 -9.27 -5.28
C MET A 5 10.28 -9.17 -5.91
N ARG A 6 10.10 -8.34 -6.95
CA ARG A 6 8.80 -8.23 -7.65
C ARG A 6 8.43 -9.51 -8.39
N LYS A 7 9.40 -10.20 -9.02
CA LYS A 7 9.14 -11.52 -9.64
C LYS A 7 8.69 -12.54 -8.60
N LEU A 8 9.27 -12.50 -7.40
CA LEU A 8 8.85 -13.33 -6.28
C LEU A 8 7.41 -13.04 -5.85
N VAL A 9 7.04 -11.77 -5.68
CA VAL A 9 5.69 -11.34 -5.27
C VAL A 9 4.64 -11.69 -6.33
N ASN A 10 4.92 -11.39 -7.60
CA ASN A 10 4.00 -11.71 -8.70
C ASN A 10 3.86 -13.21 -8.91
N SER A 11 4.94 -13.99 -8.73
CA SER A 11 4.88 -15.46 -8.79
C SER A 11 4.06 -16.03 -7.62
N ALA A 12 4.22 -15.48 -6.42
CA ALA A 12 3.46 -15.91 -5.24
C ALA A 12 1.95 -15.64 -5.40
N LEU A 13 1.57 -14.50 -6.00
CA LEU A 13 0.17 -14.16 -6.28
C LEU A 13 -0.48 -15.03 -7.36
N VAL A 14 0.28 -15.45 -8.38
CA VAL A 14 -0.24 -16.25 -9.51
C VAL A 14 -0.27 -17.75 -9.19
N THR A 15 0.71 -18.24 -8.42
CA THR A 15 0.89 -19.69 -8.19
C THR A 15 0.47 -20.14 -6.79
N GLY A 16 0.18 -19.20 -5.87
CA GLY A 16 -0.07 -19.49 -4.44
C GLY A 16 1.18 -19.90 -3.65
N PHE A 17 2.32 -20.10 -4.34
CA PHE A 17 3.57 -20.57 -3.77
C PHE A 17 4.62 -19.46 -3.78
N SER A 18 5.08 -19.08 -2.60
CA SER A 18 6.28 -18.25 -2.42
C SER A 18 7.47 -19.14 -2.03
N PRO A 19 8.72 -18.74 -2.34
CA PRO A 19 9.93 -19.36 -1.77
C PRO A 19 9.97 -19.35 -0.23
N PHE A 20 9.06 -18.60 0.40
CA PHE A 20 8.85 -18.50 1.84
C PHE A 20 7.64 -19.32 2.36
N GLY A 21 6.92 -20.07 1.51
CA GLY A 21 5.80 -20.94 1.88
C GLY A 21 4.48 -20.66 1.15
N ASN A 22 3.47 -21.51 1.41
CA ASN A 22 2.09 -21.32 0.93
C ASN A 22 1.47 -20.11 1.62
N PHE A 23 1.04 -19.12 0.84
CA PHE A 23 0.41 -17.93 1.38
C PHE A 23 -1.12 -18.05 1.33
N ASP A 24 -1.74 -18.47 2.44
CA ASP A 24 -3.15 -18.18 2.72
C ASP A 24 -3.30 -16.77 3.35
N PHE A 25 -2.62 -15.78 2.75
CA PHE A 25 -2.47 -14.45 3.34
C PHE A 25 -3.59 -13.53 2.83
N THR A 26 -4.69 -13.49 3.56
CA THR A 26 -5.46 -12.25 3.62
C THR A 26 -4.58 -11.22 4.35
N VAL A 27 -3.87 -10.37 3.59
CA VAL A 27 -3.08 -9.28 4.18
C VAL A 27 -4.00 -8.50 5.12
N ASN A 28 -3.65 -8.48 6.41
CA ASN A 28 -4.38 -7.67 7.39
C ASN A 28 -4.02 -6.20 7.16
N VAL A 29 -4.72 -5.59 6.20
CA VAL A 29 -4.50 -4.21 5.75
C VAL A 29 -4.61 -3.19 6.88
N ARG A 30 -5.43 -3.47 7.90
CA ARG A 30 -5.53 -2.65 9.11
C ARG A 30 -4.25 -2.70 9.92
N SER A 31 -3.79 -3.90 10.27
CA SER A 31 -2.55 -4.06 11.05
C SER A 31 -1.36 -3.44 10.31
N MET A 32 -1.32 -3.60 8.98
CA MET A 32 -0.25 -3.01 8.17
C MET A 32 -0.31 -1.48 8.19
N ALA A 33 -1.48 -0.88 7.98
CA ALA A 33 -1.63 0.56 8.04
C ALA A 33 -1.26 1.13 9.42
N GLN A 34 -1.64 0.44 10.50
CA GLN A 34 -1.28 0.83 11.87
C GLN A 34 0.24 0.80 12.11
N THR A 35 0.97 -0.15 11.51
CA THR A 35 2.44 -0.18 11.60
C THR A 35 3.14 0.91 10.78
N MET A 36 2.45 1.48 9.79
CA MET A 36 3.01 2.55 8.95
C MET A 36 2.77 3.93 9.56
N TYR A 37 1.78 4.08 10.43
CA TYR A 37 1.51 5.35 11.09
C TYR A 37 2.49 5.62 12.23
N ASP A 38 3.03 6.84 12.26
CA ASP A 38 3.81 7.37 13.36
C ASP A 38 3.28 8.76 13.72
N SER A 39 2.99 9.00 15.01
CA SER A 39 2.46 10.28 15.47
C SER A 39 3.50 11.39 15.47
N ASP A 40 4.79 11.04 15.44
CA ASP A 40 5.90 11.99 15.43
C ASP A 40 6.35 12.34 13.99
N ASP A 41 5.78 11.68 12.98
CA ASP A 41 6.04 11.90 11.56
C ASP A 41 5.05 12.91 10.95
N ASP A 42 5.51 13.64 9.93
CA ASP A 42 4.74 14.74 9.34
C ASP A 42 3.61 14.23 8.42
N GLY A 43 2.55 15.03 8.32
CA GLY A 43 1.39 14.74 7.49
C GLY A 43 0.35 13.81 8.12
N TYR A 44 -0.75 13.62 7.40
CA TYR A 44 -1.85 12.77 7.86
C TYR A 44 -1.53 11.28 7.74
N ALA A 45 -2.23 10.45 8.51
CA ALA A 45 -2.00 9.01 8.49
C ALA A 45 -2.13 8.40 7.07
N SER A 46 -3.09 8.89 6.28
CA SER A 46 -3.29 8.50 4.89
C SER A 46 -2.06 8.79 4.01
N GLU A 47 -1.45 9.96 4.16
CA GLU A 47 -0.23 10.38 3.46
C GLU A 47 0.97 9.52 3.87
N GLN A 48 1.17 9.34 5.17
CA GLN A 48 2.25 8.50 5.70
C GLN A 48 2.15 7.07 5.17
N ILE A 49 0.95 6.49 5.14
CA ILE A 49 0.71 5.13 4.64
C ILE A 49 1.08 5.03 3.15
N VAL A 50 0.63 5.96 2.32
CA VAL A 50 0.95 5.97 0.88
C VAL A 50 2.46 6.03 0.65
N ARG A 51 3.14 6.96 1.32
CA ARG A 51 4.60 7.15 1.19
C ARG A 51 5.37 5.92 1.68
N LYS A 52 5.05 5.41 2.86
CA LYS A 52 5.75 4.25 3.45
C LYS A 52 5.46 2.97 2.66
N LEU A 53 4.25 2.80 2.15
CA LEU A 53 3.91 1.67 1.29
C LEU A 53 4.70 1.69 -0.02
N ALA A 54 4.90 2.86 -0.62
CA ALA A 54 5.76 3.01 -1.79
C ALA A 54 7.22 2.64 -1.51
N LEU A 55 7.77 3.06 -0.37
CA LEU A 55 9.11 2.67 0.05
C LEU A 55 9.22 1.16 0.24
N VAL A 56 8.22 0.51 0.83
CA VAL A 56 8.21 -0.95 1.01
C VAL A 56 8.11 -1.70 -0.33
N LEU A 57 7.25 -1.26 -1.25
CA LEU A 57 6.98 -1.99 -2.50
C LEU A 57 7.99 -1.68 -3.60
N PHE A 58 8.46 -0.44 -3.69
CA PHE A 58 9.30 0.05 -4.79
C PHE A 58 10.73 0.38 -4.37
N GLY A 59 10.99 0.59 -3.07
CA GLY A 59 12.31 0.97 -2.55
C GLY A 59 12.70 2.42 -2.84
N VAL A 60 11.77 3.23 -3.35
CA VAL A 60 11.97 4.63 -3.74
C VAL A 60 10.72 5.46 -3.39
N PRO A 61 10.86 6.77 -3.11
CA PRO A 61 9.71 7.65 -2.93
C PRO A 61 8.92 7.79 -4.23
N LEU A 62 7.62 8.10 -4.12
CA LEU A 62 6.77 8.41 -5.26
C LEU A 62 7.07 9.83 -5.78
N SER A 63 6.79 10.06 -7.06
CA SER A 63 6.64 11.43 -7.56
C SER A 63 5.34 12.05 -7.03
N ASP A 64 5.28 13.39 -6.92
CA ASP A 64 4.09 14.10 -6.41
C ASP A 64 2.80 13.69 -7.14
N THR A 65 2.87 13.51 -8.45
CA THR A 65 1.73 13.07 -9.27
C THR A 65 1.26 11.67 -8.93
N LEU A 66 2.20 10.77 -8.62
CA LEU A 66 1.88 9.38 -8.31
C LEU A 66 1.40 9.25 -6.87
N GLU A 67 1.98 10.01 -5.94
CA GLU A 67 1.50 10.13 -4.56
C GLU A 67 0.06 10.64 -4.51
N THR A 68 -0.24 11.73 -5.24
CA THR A 68 -1.61 12.27 -5.35
C THR A 68 -2.58 11.20 -5.84
N LYS A 69 -2.20 10.46 -6.89
CA LYS A 69 -3.04 9.38 -7.42
C LYS A 69 -3.24 8.23 -6.44
N MET A 70 -2.22 7.88 -5.65
CA MET A 70 -2.35 6.83 -4.63
C MET A 70 -3.26 7.29 -3.50
N LEU A 71 -3.16 8.56 -3.11
CA LEU A 71 -4.05 9.18 -2.14
C LEU A 71 -5.49 9.21 -2.63
N ASP A 72 -5.73 9.57 -3.89
CA ASP A 72 -7.07 9.54 -4.49
C ASP A 72 -7.70 8.15 -4.40
N ILE A 73 -6.91 7.09 -4.64
CA ILE A 73 -7.37 5.71 -4.52
C ILE A 73 -7.67 5.34 -3.05
N LEU A 74 -6.82 5.75 -2.11
CA LEU A 74 -6.98 5.44 -0.69
C LEU A 74 -8.16 6.17 -0.06
N LEU A 75 -8.36 7.43 -0.45
CA LEU A 75 -9.33 8.34 0.12
C LEU A 75 -10.69 8.26 -0.58
N ASP A 76 -10.74 7.92 -1.86
CA ASP A 76 -11.98 7.82 -2.66
C ASP A 76 -12.86 9.09 -2.49
N GLY A 77 -12.24 10.25 -2.64
CA GLY A 77 -12.88 11.56 -2.49
C GLY A 77 -13.07 12.07 -1.05
N ALA A 78 -12.63 11.32 -0.04
CA ALA A 78 -12.56 11.82 1.33
C ALA A 78 -11.35 12.75 1.56
N GLU A 79 -11.40 13.59 2.58
CA GLU A 79 -10.26 14.43 2.95
C GLU A 79 -9.19 13.59 3.68
N PRO A 80 -7.89 13.94 3.58
CA PRO A 80 -6.81 13.17 4.22
C PRO A 80 -6.99 12.93 5.72
N TYR A 81 -7.57 13.90 6.44
CA TYR A 81 -7.81 13.85 7.88
C TYR A 81 -9.04 13.01 8.29
N ASP A 82 -9.93 12.67 7.34
CA ASP A 82 -11.08 11.80 7.62
C ASP A 82 -10.67 10.32 7.72
N TRP A 83 -9.48 9.99 7.23
CA TRP A 83 -8.96 8.63 7.22
C TRP A 83 -8.36 8.26 8.59
N SER A 84 -8.82 7.16 9.20
CA SER A 84 -8.48 6.84 10.59
C SER A 84 -7.81 5.48 10.77
N ILE A 85 -6.58 5.44 11.29
CA ILE A 85 -5.89 4.18 11.65
C ILE A 85 -6.65 3.30 12.67
N ASN A 86 -7.61 3.89 13.38
CA ASN A 86 -8.36 3.23 14.44
C ASN A 86 -9.75 2.75 14.00
N ALA A 87 -10.11 2.87 12.71
CA ALA A 87 -11.45 2.49 12.27
C ALA A 87 -11.79 1.00 12.55
N PRO A 88 -13.09 0.67 12.74
CA PRO A 88 -13.53 -0.70 12.99
C PRO A 88 -13.18 -1.67 11.86
N ILE A 89 -13.10 -2.98 12.15
CA ILE A 89 -12.66 -4.02 11.18
C ILE A 89 -13.54 -4.10 9.92
N GLY A 90 -14.81 -3.68 10.01
CA GLY A 90 -15.76 -3.65 8.89
C GLY A 90 -15.84 -2.31 8.15
N ASP A 91 -14.99 -1.35 8.48
CA ASP A 91 -15.02 -0.03 7.84
C ASP A 91 -14.63 -0.11 6.36
N ALA A 92 -15.33 0.64 5.52
CA ALA A 92 -15.13 0.66 4.07
C ALA A 92 -13.72 1.13 3.68
N GLN A 93 -13.06 1.94 4.51
CA GLN A 93 -11.70 2.39 4.24
C GLN A 93 -10.69 1.24 4.09
N TRP A 94 -10.94 0.10 4.73
CA TRP A 94 -10.06 -1.07 4.62
C TRP A 94 -10.18 -1.73 3.26
N ASN A 95 -11.31 -1.58 2.56
CA ASN A 95 -11.42 -2.00 1.17
C ASN A 95 -10.62 -1.05 0.26
N ARG A 96 -10.68 0.27 0.50
CA ARG A 96 -9.85 1.26 -0.23
C ARG A 96 -8.34 0.99 -0.05
N MET A 97 -7.92 0.57 1.14
CA MET A 97 -6.54 0.13 1.38
C MET A 97 -6.16 -1.12 0.57
N LYS A 98 -7.08 -2.08 0.38
CA LYS A 98 -6.85 -3.23 -0.50
C LYS A 98 -6.76 -2.80 -1.97
N ASP A 99 -7.61 -1.88 -2.38
CA ASP A 99 -7.61 -1.35 -3.75
C ASP A 99 -6.31 -0.61 -4.07
N LEU A 100 -5.81 0.21 -3.13
CA LEU A 100 -4.50 0.84 -3.20
C LEU A 100 -3.39 -0.20 -3.38
N LEU A 101 -3.36 -1.23 -2.54
CA LEU A 101 -2.33 -2.28 -2.61
C LEU A 101 -2.37 -3.01 -3.95
N LEU A 102 -3.56 -3.40 -4.40
CA LEU A 102 -3.75 -4.06 -5.69
C LEU A 102 -3.30 -3.16 -6.84
N TYR A 103 -3.54 -1.85 -6.75
CA TYR A 103 -3.10 -0.88 -7.74
C TYR A 103 -1.56 -0.78 -7.76
N MET A 104 -0.93 -0.60 -6.61
CA MET A 104 0.53 -0.46 -6.48
C MET A 104 1.28 -1.72 -6.94
N ILE A 105 0.73 -2.91 -6.70
CA ILE A 105 1.30 -4.17 -7.21
C ILE A 105 1.21 -4.26 -8.74
N LYS A 106 0.16 -3.69 -9.34
CA LYS A 106 -0.07 -3.71 -10.79
C LYS A 106 0.65 -2.57 -11.54
N LEU A 107 1.19 -1.58 -10.84
CA LEU A 107 1.88 -0.43 -11.42
C LEU A 107 3.15 -0.88 -12.18
N PRO A 108 3.25 -0.61 -13.50
CA PRO A 108 4.44 -0.95 -14.27
C PRO A 108 5.61 0.00 -13.94
N GLU A 109 6.84 -0.52 -13.91
CA GLU A 109 8.05 0.25 -13.49
C GLU A 109 8.27 1.56 -14.26
N ILE A 110 7.86 1.61 -15.53
CA ILE A 110 8.04 2.79 -16.39
C ILE A 110 7.23 3.99 -15.88
N GLN A 111 6.22 3.76 -15.02
CA GLN A 111 5.37 4.80 -14.44
C GLN A 111 5.84 5.27 -13.05
N LEU A 112 6.95 4.74 -12.54
CA LEU A 112 7.55 5.15 -11.25
C LEU A 112 8.55 6.31 -11.40
N SER A 113 8.87 6.71 -12.63
CA SER A 113 9.81 7.79 -12.98
C SER A 113 9.09 9.07 -13.40
#